data_AF-A0A7I7QF76-F1
#
_entry.id   AF-A0A7I7QF76-F1
#
_cell.length_a   1.000
_cell.length_b   1.000
_cell.length_c   1.000
_cell.angle_alpha   90.00
_cell.angle_beta   90.00
_cell.angle_gamma   90.00
#
_symmetry.space_group_name_H-M   'P 1'
#
loop_
_entity.id
_entity.type
_entity.pdbx_description
1 polymer ?
#
loop_
_entity_poly.entity_id
_entity_poly.type
_entity_poly.pdbx_seq_one_letter_code
_entity_poly.pdbx_strand_id
1 'polypeptide(L)'
;MAKDFRFGMSMRFFKSREALLDKAKRAEDSDFDILCVPDHLGAAAPFPTLTAVAMVTTTLRLSMYVLNSAFYKPALLSRDMQGLDLLSNGRLEIGLGTGYVREEFEAAEIPYPSAGARVDYLEHMTKYLKEHHPSTPLIIAGNGDRVLTIAARNADIIGLTGSKVRDVEDPFAERVNFVRKAAGDRFD
;
A
#
# COMPACT_ATOMS: atom_id res chain seq x y z
N MET A 1 2.20 -5.24 26.36
CA MET A 1 3.51 -5.47 25.72
C MET A 1 3.37 -5.01 24.28
N ALA A 2 4.32 -4.24 23.75
CA ALA A 2 4.34 -3.96 22.31
C ALA A 2 4.46 -5.30 21.58
N LYS A 3 3.63 -5.54 20.55
CA LYS A 3 3.76 -6.74 19.73
C LYS A 3 4.94 -6.56 18.79
N ASP A 4 5.80 -7.57 18.67
CA ASP A 4 6.90 -7.59 17.68
C ASP A 4 6.39 -7.81 16.24
N PHE A 5 5.08 -8.02 16.06
CA PHE A 5 4.43 -8.28 14.78
C PHE A 5 3.00 -7.71 14.74
N ARG A 6 2.53 -7.41 13.53
CA ARG A 6 1.17 -6.89 13.26
C ARG A 6 0.42 -7.82 12.31
N PHE A 7 -0.89 -7.97 12.51
CA PHE A 7 -1.77 -8.67 11.60
C PHE A 7 -2.59 -7.71 10.75
N GLY A 8 -2.58 -7.95 9.44
CA GLY A 8 -3.38 -7.20 8.48
C GLY A 8 -4.46 -8.05 7.81
N MET A 9 -5.61 -7.45 7.55
CA MET A 9 -6.68 -8.06 6.77
C MET A 9 -6.87 -7.29 5.46
N SER A 10 -6.73 -7.98 4.33
CA SER A 10 -7.07 -7.40 3.01
C SER A 10 -8.53 -7.65 2.67
N MET A 11 -9.24 -6.60 2.28
CA MET A 11 -10.65 -6.62 1.90
C MET A 11 -10.81 -6.06 0.50
N ARG A 12 -10.97 -6.97 -0.46
CA ARG A 12 -11.17 -6.62 -1.88
C ARG A 12 -12.64 -6.33 -2.23
N PHE A 13 -13.57 -7.00 -1.56
CA PHE A 13 -15.00 -6.92 -1.87
C PHE A 13 -15.85 -6.95 -0.59
N PHE A 14 -17.02 -6.33 -0.65
CA PHE A 14 -18.07 -6.43 0.36
C PHE A 14 -19.45 -6.42 -0.31
N LYS A 15 -20.46 -6.99 0.36
CA LYS A 15 -21.79 -7.23 -0.22
C LYS A 15 -22.78 -6.08 -0.01
N SER A 16 -22.63 -5.33 1.08
CA SER A 16 -23.45 -4.18 1.44
C SER A 16 -22.69 -3.28 2.40
N ARG A 17 -23.26 -2.10 2.70
CA ARG A 17 -22.76 -1.20 3.74
C ARG A 17 -22.67 -1.93 5.09
N GLU A 18 -23.73 -2.62 5.51
CA GLU A 18 -23.81 -3.31 6.80
C GLU A 18 -22.72 -4.38 6.90
N ALA A 19 -22.51 -5.15 5.83
CA ALA A 19 -21.46 -6.17 5.77
C ALA A 19 -20.04 -5.58 5.86
N LEU A 20 -19.81 -4.39 5.30
CA LEU A 20 -18.55 -3.66 5.44
C LEU A 20 -18.31 -3.24 6.90
N LEU A 21 -19.31 -2.60 7.52
CA LEU A 21 -19.18 -2.07 8.88
C LEU A 21 -19.04 -3.19 9.91
N ASP A 22 -19.80 -4.28 9.77
CA ASP A 22 -19.68 -5.46 10.63
C ASP A 22 -18.27 -6.06 10.54
N LYS A 23 -17.77 -6.25 9.31
CA LYS A 23 -16.45 -6.82 9.10
C LYS A 23 -15.34 -5.94 9.68
N ALA A 24 -15.44 -4.62 9.54
CA ALA A 24 -14.48 -3.67 10.10
C ALA A 24 -14.42 -3.75 11.62
N LYS A 25 -15.58 -3.70 12.29
CA LYS A 25 -15.67 -3.81 13.76
C LYS A 25 -15.14 -5.14 14.25
N ARG A 26 -15.54 -6.24 13.62
CA ARG A 26 -15.05 -7.57 13.98
C ARG A 26 -13.54 -7.73 13.81
N ALA A 27 -12.94 -7.07 12.81
CA ALA A 27 -11.50 -7.08 12.65
C ALA A 27 -10.81 -6.35 13.80
N GLU A 28 -11.31 -5.16 14.17
CA GLU A 28 -10.81 -4.40 15.33
C GLU A 28 -10.99 -5.18 16.65
N ASP A 29 -12.18 -5.76 16.89
CA ASP A 29 -12.49 -6.57 18.07
C ASP A 29 -11.66 -7.87 18.14
N SER A 30 -11.11 -8.31 17.00
CA SER A 30 -10.23 -9.49 16.91
C SER A 30 -8.75 -9.13 16.92
N ASP A 31 -8.39 -7.91 17.34
CA ASP A 31 -7.02 -7.41 17.45
C ASP A 31 -6.21 -7.42 16.14
N PHE A 32 -6.89 -7.28 14.98
CA PHE A 32 -6.18 -6.91 13.75
C PHE A 32 -5.65 -5.48 13.89
N ASP A 33 -4.41 -5.28 13.45
CA ASP A 33 -3.74 -3.98 13.54
C ASP A 33 -4.07 -3.09 12.34
N ILE A 34 -4.37 -3.69 11.18
CA ILE A 34 -4.56 -2.97 9.92
C ILE A 34 -5.60 -3.62 9.00
N LEU A 35 -6.44 -2.80 8.37
CA LEU A 35 -7.33 -3.20 7.28
C LEU A 35 -6.85 -2.56 5.98
N CYS A 36 -6.66 -3.40 4.96
CA CYS A 36 -6.14 -3.00 3.66
C CYS A 36 -7.20 -3.13 2.57
N VAL A 37 -7.28 -2.16 1.65
CA VAL A 37 -8.10 -2.27 0.43
C VAL A 37 -7.20 -2.16 -0.80
N PRO A 38 -7.13 -3.19 -1.67
CA PRO A 38 -6.32 -3.13 -2.90
C PRO A 38 -6.99 -2.25 -3.96
N ASP A 39 -6.18 -1.63 -4.81
CA ASP A 39 -6.66 -0.74 -5.87
C ASP A 39 -6.73 -1.46 -7.22
N HIS A 40 -7.90 -2.03 -7.50
CA HIS A 40 -8.20 -2.73 -8.74
C HIS A 40 -9.55 -2.27 -9.27
N LEU A 41 -9.66 -2.09 -10.59
CA LEU A 41 -10.96 -1.79 -11.19
C LEU A 41 -11.87 -3.03 -11.08
N GLY A 42 -13.13 -2.79 -10.73
CA GLY A 42 -14.10 -3.85 -10.41
C GLY A 42 -14.04 -4.35 -8.96
N ALA A 43 -13.13 -3.85 -8.13
CA ALA A 43 -13.10 -4.06 -6.69
C ALA A 43 -13.64 -2.84 -5.92
N ALA A 44 -13.66 -2.95 -4.58
CA ALA A 44 -13.99 -1.82 -3.73
C ALA A 44 -12.97 -0.67 -3.92
N ALA A 45 -13.46 0.55 -4.18
CA ALA A 45 -12.60 1.72 -4.28
C ALA A 45 -11.91 2.01 -2.92
N PRO A 46 -10.58 2.18 -2.85
CA PRO A 46 -9.86 2.26 -1.58
C PRO A 46 -10.30 3.42 -0.68
N PHE A 47 -10.25 4.66 -1.18
CA PHE A 47 -10.54 5.84 -0.36
C PHE A 47 -11.96 5.87 0.21
N PRO A 48 -13.04 5.70 -0.58
CA PRO A 48 -14.40 5.66 -0.01
C PRO A 48 -14.60 4.53 1.01
N THR A 49 -14.02 3.36 0.73
CA THR A 49 -14.15 2.19 1.61
C THR A 49 -13.43 2.43 2.93
N LEU A 50 -12.18 2.88 2.90
CA LEU A 50 -11.39 3.15 4.10
C LEU A 50 -11.95 4.32 4.90
N THR A 51 -12.52 5.35 4.25
CA THR A 51 -13.25 6.40 4.96
C THR A 51 -14.44 5.82 5.73
N ALA A 52 -15.24 4.94 5.12
CA ALA A 52 -16.36 4.30 5.81
C ALA A 52 -15.90 3.43 7.00
N VAL A 53 -14.77 2.73 6.86
CA VAL A 53 -14.13 1.97 7.95
C VAL A 53 -13.65 2.91 9.05
N ALA A 54 -13.03 4.03 8.71
CA ALA A 54 -12.53 5.03 9.65
C ALA A 54 -13.63 5.52 10.60
N MET A 55 -14.83 5.71 10.07
CA MET A 55 -15.99 6.22 10.84
C MET A 55 -16.56 5.25 11.86
N VAL A 56 -16.21 3.96 11.80
CA VAL A 56 -16.77 2.93 12.70
C VAL A 56 -15.72 2.15 13.48
N THR A 57 -14.45 2.54 13.35
CA THR A 57 -13.29 1.94 14.04
C THR A 57 -12.49 3.05 14.72
N THR A 58 -11.76 2.71 15.79
CA THR A 58 -11.06 3.70 16.63
C THR A 58 -9.56 3.48 16.72
N THR A 59 -9.08 2.26 16.52
CA THR A 59 -7.66 1.88 16.65
C THR A 59 -7.12 1.23 15.38
N LEU A 60 -7.97 0.57 14.60
CA LEU A 60 -7.59 -0.16 13.39
C LEU A 60 -6.88 0.76 12.38
N ARG A 61 -5.64 0.45 11.99
CA ARG A 61 -4.95 1.24 10.95
C ARG A 61 -5.58 0.97 9.59
N LEU A 62 -5.50 1.95 8.70
CA LEU A 62 -6.17 1.94 7.40
C LEU A 62 -5.12 2.02 6.31
N SER A 63 -5.15 1.11 5.34
CA SER A 63 -4.12 1.10 4.29
C SER A 63 -4.64 0.65 2.94
N MET A 64 -3.85 0.97 1.92
CA MET A 64 -4.00 0.42 0.58
C MET A 64 -2.91 -0.62 0.38
N TYR A 65 -3.26 -1.81 -0.09
CA TYR A 65 -2.27 -2.86 -0.38
C TYR A 65 -2.42 -3.40 -1.81
N VAL A 66 -1.99 -2.66 -2.83
CA VAL A 66 -1.45 -1.27 -2.82
C VAL A 66 -2.18 -0.42 -3.86
N LEU A 67 -2.08 0.91 -3.77
CA LEU A 67 -2.51 1.80 -4.85
C LEU A 67 -1.68 1.55 -6.11
N ASN A 68 -2.33 1.61 -7.27
CA ASN A 68 -1.62 1.73 -8.53
C ASN A 68 -1.13 3.17 -8.69
N SER A 69 0.15 3.42 -8.48
CA SER A 69 0.70 4.79 -8.51
C SER A 69 0.34 5.53 -9.79
N ALA A 70 0.30 4.83 -10.93
CA ALA A 70 0.04 5.43 -12.24
C ALA A 70 -1.42 5.90 -12.44
N PHE A 71 -2.35 5.53 -11.56
CA PHE A 71 -3.73 6.05 -11.58
C PHE A 71 -3.85 7.45 -10.98
N TYR A 72 -2.83 7.93 -10.27
CA TYR A 72 -2.92 9.15 -9.49
C TYR A 72 -1.90 10.20 -9.92
N LYS A 73 -2.28 11.47 -9.74
CA LYS A 73 -1.34 12.61 -9.76
C LYS A 73 -0.94 12.94 -8.32
N PRO A 74 0.35 13.26 -8.04
CA PRO A 74 0.84 13.36 -6.67
C PRO A 74 0.09 14.36 -5.79
N ALA A 75 -0.19 15.56 -6.30
CA ALA A 75 -0.94 16.58 -5.55
C ALA A 75 -2.40 16.18 -5.28
N LEU A 76 -3.04 15.46 -6.21
CA LEU A 76 -4.42 14.98 -6.02
C LEU A 76 -4.48 13.85 -5.00
N LEU A 77 -3.55 12.89 -5.08
CA LEU A 77 -3.43 11.83 -4.08
C LEU A 77 -3.14 12.42 -2.69
N SER A 78 -2.24 13.39 -2.62
CA SER A 78 -1.90 14.11 -1.39
C SER A 78 -3.12 14.75 -0.73
N ARG A 79 -4.01 15.38 -1.53
CA ARG A 79 -5.28 15.94 -1.03
C ARG A 79 -6.18 14.85 -0.44
N ASP A 80 -6.35 13.74 -1.15
CA ASP A 80 -7.24 12.66 -0.72
C ASP A 80 -6.68 11.95 0.53
N MET A 81 -5.36 11.79 0.62
CA MET A 81 -4.65 11.30 1.81
C MET A 81 -4.89 12.19 3.02
N GLN A 82 -4.72 13.50 2.89
CA GLN A 82 -4.99 14.46 3.99
C GLN A 82 -6.41 14.31 4.54
N GLY A 83 -7.40 14.17 3.65
CA GLY A 83 -8.79 13.98 4.05
C GLY A 83 -9.00 12.69 4.87
N LEU A 84 -8.48 11.57 4.39
CA LEU A 84 -8.61 10.29 5.10
C LEU A 84 -7.80 10.24 6.40
N ASP A 85 -6.58 10.80 6.41
CA ASP A 85 -5.74 10.86 7.60
C ASP A 85 -6.43 11.64 8.73
N LEU A 86 -7.02 12.81 8.40
CA LEU A 86 -7.80 13.59 9.34
C LEU A 86 -9.03 12.82 9.86
N LEU A 87 -9.83 12.23 8.96
CA LEU A 87 -11.03 11.47 9.33
C LEU A 87 -10.73 10.22 10.15
N SER A 88 -9.52 9.68 10.01
CA SER A 88 -9.07 8.51 10.75
C SER A 88 -8.27 8.84 12.00
N ASN A 89 -8.03 10.12 12.31
CA ASN A 89 -7.17 10.57 13.40
C ASN A 89 -5.73 10.01 13.31
N GLY A 90 -5.10 10.09 12.13
CA GLY A 90 -3.69 9.69 11.96
C GLY A 90 -3.46 8.18 11.79
N ARG A 91 -4.50 7.42 11.45
CA ARG A 91 -4.43 5.95 11.31
C ARG A 91 -4.08 5.48 9.91
N LEU A 92 -3.83 6.39 8.96
CA LEU A 92 -3.52 6.05 7.58
C LEU A 92 -2.09 5.51 7.43
N GLU A 93 -1.94 4.45 6.64
CA GLU A 93 -0.70 4.05 5.98
C GLU A 93 -0.95 4.05 4.46
N ILE A 94 0.00 4.56 3.67
CA ILE A 94 -0.17 4.64 2.22
C ILE A 94 0.66 3.58 1.53
N GLY A 95 0.02 2.68 0.79
CA GLY A 95 0.73 1.68 0.01
C GLY A 95 0.75 1.99 -1.47
N LEU A 96 1.94 1.92 -2.07
CA LEU A 96 2.18 2.16 -3.48
C LEU A 96 2.74 0.92 -4.20
N GLY A 97 2.28 0.72 -5.42
CA GLY A 97 2.84 -0.21 -6.38
C GLY A 97 2.93 0.42 -7.77
N THR A 98 3.58 -0.28 -8.70
CA THR A 98 3.79 0.22 -10.07
C THR A 98 2.55 0.14 -10.96
N GLY A 99 1.56 -0.69 -10.59
CA GLY A 99 0.49 -1.12 -11.49
C GLY A 99 0.98 -2.07 -12.58
N TYR A 100 0.17 -3.08 -12.93
CA TYR A 100 0.56 -4.10 -13.92
C TYR A 100 -0.57 -4.63 -14.80
N VAL A 101 -1.84 -4.42 -14.43
CA VAL A 101 -2.99 -4.95 -15.17
C VAL A 101 -3.35 -3.96 -16.28
N ARG A 102 -2.96 -4.27 -17.53
CA ARG A 102 -3.15 -3.37 -18.68
C ARG A 102 -4.62 -3.01 -18.90
N GLU A 103 -5.49 -4.00 -18.73
CA GLU A 103 -6.92 -3.91 -18.96
C GLU A 103 -7.57 -2.84 -18.05
N GLU A 104 -7.01 -2.63 -16.86
CA GLU A 104 -7.49 -1.57 -15.95
C GLU A 104 -7.07 -0.17 -16.42
N PHE A 105 -5.89 -0.02 -17.03
CA PHE A 105 -5.49 1.24 -17.63
C PHE A 105 -6.38 1.59 -18.82
N GLU A 106 -6.67 0.60 -19.67
CA GLU A 106 -7.55 0.75 -20.82
C GLU A 106 -8.97 1.15 -20.38
N ALA A 107 -9.53 0.47 -19.36
CA ALA A 107 -10.84 0.78 -18.81
C ALA A 107 -10.93 2.16 -18.12
N ALA A 108 -9.83 2.64 -17.54
CA ALA A 108 -9.74 3.98 -16.96
C ALA A 108 -9.38 5.08 -17.98
N GLU A 109 -9.15 4.72 -19.24
CA GLU A 109 -8.68 5.63 -20.29
C GLU A 109 -7.34 6.31 -19.94
N ILE A 110 -6.47 5.61 -19.20
CA ILE A 110 -5.13 6.05 -18.81
C ILE A 110 -4.10 5.37 -19.72
N PRO A 111 -3.08 6.08 -20.24
CA PRO A 111 -2.00 5.43 -20.99
C PRO A 111 -1.35 4.30 -20.17
N TYR A 112 -1.07 3.17 -20.82
CA TYR A 112 -0.29 2.08 -20.23
C TYR A 112 1.18 2.18 -20.66
N PRO A 113 2.06 2.86 -19.90
CA PRO A 113 3.45 3.08 -20.32
C PRO A 113 4.28 1.82 -20.12
N SER A 114 5.54 1.84 -20.56
CA SER A 114 6.47 0.73 -20.35
C SER A 114 6.68 0.41 -18.86
N ALA A 115 7.10 -0.83 -18.56
CA ALA A 115 7.38 -1.22 -17.18
C ALA A 115 8.41 -0.30 -16.49
N GLY A 116 9.46 0.11 -17.22
CA GLY A 116 10.48 1.05 -16.72
C GLY A 116 9.87 2.40 -16.33
N ALA A 117 9.04 2.97 -17.21
CA ALA A 117 8.37 4.24 -16.95
C ALA A 117 7.40 4.17 -15.76
N ARG A 118 6.74 3.02 -15.53
CA ARG A 118 5.91 2.83 -14.32
C ARG A 118 6.74 2.80 -13.04
N VAL A 119 7.94 2.20 -13.08
CA VAL A 119 8.89 2.21 -11.96
C VAL A 119 9.41 3.63 -11.70
N ASP A 120 9.74 4.37 -12.75
CA ASP A 120 10.18 5.77 -12.63
C ASP A 120 9.08 6.64 -12.02
N TYR A 121 7.84 6.42 -12.42
CA TYR A 121 6.69 7.14 -11.86
C TYR A 121 6.41 6.77 -10.40
N LEU A 122 6.58 5.50 -10.02
CA LEU A 122 6.53 5.07 -8.61
C LEU A 122 7.57 5.81 -7.77
N GLU A 123 8.81 5.95 -8.26
CA GLU A 123 9.85 6.70 -7.55
C GLU A 123 9.48 8.19 -7.42
N HIS A 124 8.96 8.79 -8.49
CA HIS A 124 8.48 10.18 -8.47
C HIS A 124 7.36 10.39 -7.43
N MET A 125 6.34 9.53 -7.43
CA MET A 125 5.25 9.55 -6.45
C MET A 125 5.77 9.39 -5.03
N THR A 126 6.67 8.42 -4.82
CA THR A 126 7.30 8.14 -3.52
C THR A 126 7.99 9.37 -2.95
N LYS A 127 8.84 10.03 -3.74
CA LYS A 127 9.57 11.23 -3.29
C LYS A 127 8.61 12.37 -2.94
N TYR A 128 7.61 12.59 -3.79
CA TYR A 128 6.60 13.62 -3.54
C TYR A 128 5.84 13.37 -2.22
N LEU A 129 5.36 12.15 -1.98
CA LEU A 129 4.63 11.84 -0.75
C LEU A 129 5.50 11.96 0.50
N LYS A 130 6.77 11.54 0.44
CA LYS A 130 7.69 11.70 1.58
C LYS A 130 7.93 13.15 1.97
N GLU A 131 8.01 14.03 0.98
CA GLU A 131 8.19 15.47 1.20
C GLU A 131 6.94 16.10 1.83
N HIS A 132 5.75 15.70 1.39
CA HIS A 132 4.49 16.35 1.78
C HIS A 132 3.78 15.68 2.96
N HIS A 133 4.07 14.40 3.24
CA HIS A 133 3.48 13.58 4.30
C HIS A 133 4.55 12.81 5.09
N PRO A 134 5.54 13.49 5.68
CA PRO A 134 6.70 12.82 6.28
C PRO A 134 6.36 11.93 7.49
N SER A 135 5.18 12.09 8.08
CA SER A 135 4.70 11.32 9.23
C SER A 135 3.76 10.16 8.87
N THR A 136 3.29 10.09 7.62
CA THR A 136 2.38 9.01 7.18
C THR A 136 3.21 7.82 6.72
N PRO A 137 3.10 6.63 7.36
CA PRO A 137 3.90 5.49 6.97
C PRO A 137 3.66 5.09 5.51
N LEU A 138 4.76 4.96 4.76
CA LEU A 138 4.76 4.60 3.35
C LEU A 138 5.14 3.13 3.17
N ILE A 139 4.26 2.38 2.53
CA ILE A 139 4.50 1.01 2.04
C ILE A 139 4.84 1.06 0.56
N ILE A 140 5.91 0.39 0.15
CA ILE A 140 6.15 0.08 -1.28
C ILE A 140 6.17 -1.43 -1.45
N ALA A 141 5.32 -1.93 -2.34
CA ALA A 141 5.18 -3.36 -2.59
C ALA A 141 5.57 -3.74 -4.03
N GLY A 142 6.34 -4.81 -4.17
CA GLY A 142 6.78 -5.35 -5.45
C GLY A 142 7.94 -6.34 -5.30
N ASN A 143 8.41 -6.90 -6.42
CA ASN A 143 9.47 -7.92 -6.43
C ASN A 143 10.70 -7.56 -7.25
N GLY A 144 10.58 -6.62 -8.19
CA GLY A 144 11.69 -6.27 -9.08
C GLY A 144 12.77 -5.47 -8.35
N ASP A 145 14.04 -5.74 -8.63
CA ASP A 145 15.20 -5.14 -7.97
C ASP A 145 15.14 -3.61 -7.91
N ARG A 146 14.69 -2.96 -9.00
CA ARG A 146 14.52 -1.51 -9.03
C ARG A 146 13.44 -1.03 -8.04
N VAL A 147 12.31 -1.73 -7.97
CA VAL A 147 11.21 -1.41 -7.04
C VAL A 147 11.68 -1.61 -5.59
N LEU A 148 12.33 -2.74 -5.31
CA LEU A 148 12.86 -3.04 -3.98
C LEU A 148 13.98 -2.07 -3.58
N THR A 149 14.78 -1.58 -4.52
CA THR A 149 15.78 -0.53 -4.25
C THR A 149 15.10 0.80 -3.89
N ILE A 150 14.03 1.18 -4.60
CA ILE A 150 13.24 2.37 -4.25
C ILE A 150 12.63 2.20 -2.85
N ALA A 151 12.04 1.03 -2.57
CA ALA A 151 11.44 0.70 -1.28
C ALA A 151 12.48 0.77 -0.15
N ALA A 152 13.60 0.07 -0.27
CA ALA A 152 14.69 0.03 0.72
C ALA A 152 15.23 1.43 1.08
N ARG A 153 15.30 2.34 0.12
CA ARG A 153 15.82 3.70 0.32
C ARG A 153 14.79 4.68 0.86
N ASN A 154 13.50 4.42 0.67
CA ASN A 154 12.47 5.44 0.87
C ASN A 154 11.33 5.02 1.78
N ALA A 155 10.84 3.80 1.69
CA ALA A 155 9.66 3.32 2.39
C ALA A 155 9.97 3.03 3.88
N ASP A 156 8.91 3.02 4.68
CA ASP A 156 8.92 2.60 6.08
C ASP A 156 8.57 1.11 6.20
N ILE A 157 7.78 0.61 5.24
CA ILE A 157 7.33 -0.78 5.18
C ILE A 157 7.53 -1.30 3.75
N ILE A 158 7.99 -2.54 3.60
CA ILE A 158 8.29 -3.13 2.29
C ILE A 158 7.43 -4.37 2.10
N GLY A 159 6.56 -4.34 1.08
CA GLY A 159 5.68 -5.45 0.73
C GLY A 159 6.34 -6.42 -0.26
N LEU A 160 6.70 -7.61 0.20
CA LEU A 160 7.24 -8.68 -0.66
C LEU A 160 6.09 -9.51 -1.25
N THR A 161 5.57 -9.08 -2.40
CA THR A 161 4.35 -9.64 -3.01
C THR A 161 4.64 -10.90 -3.82
N GLY A 162 5.02 -11.98 -3.15
CA GLY A 162 5.27 -13.27 -3.77
C GLY A 162 6.67 -13.39 -4.35
N SER A 163 7.57 -14.01 -3.59
CA SER A 163 8.97 -14.22 -3.96
C SER A 163 9.09 -15.32 -5.02
N LYS A 164 9.12 -14.94 -6.30
CA LYS A 164 9.48 -15.85 -7.40
C LYS A 164 10.88 -15.54 -7.91
N VAL A 165 11.86 -15.66 -7.04
CA VAL A 165 13.28 -15.64 -7.41
C VAL A 165 13.64 -17.05 -7.86
N ARG A 166 14.20 -17.18 -9.06
CA ARG A 166 14.60 -18.48 -9.61
C ARG A 166 15.98 -18.86 -9.06
N ASP A 167 16.24 -20.16 -9.05
CA ASP A 167 17.57 -20.72 -8.79
C ASP A 167 18.15 -20.37 -7.40
N VAL A 168 17.28 -20.20 -6.40
CA VAL A 168 17.64 -19.99 -5.00
C VAL A 168 16.83 -20.93 -4.10
N GLU A 169 17.43 -21.35 -2.98
CA GLU A 169 16.81 -22.27 -2.02
C GLU A 169 15.63 -21.62 -1.29
N ASP A 170 15.81 -20.38 -0.82
CA ASP A 170 14.78 -19.59 -0.16
C ASP A 170 14.59 -18.23 -0.87
N PRO A 171 13.61 -18.14 -1.79
CA PRO A 171 13.29 -16.89 -2.47
C PRO A 171 12.90 -15.75 -1.52
N PHE A 172 12.31 -16.04 -0.35
CA PHE A 172 11.92 -15.02 0.60
C PHE A 172 13.12 -14.45 1.33
N ALA A 173 13.97 -15.31 1.90
CA ALA A 173 15.19 -14.89 2.56
C ALA A 173 16.12 -14.11 1.61
N GLU A 174 16.20 -14.52 0.34
CA GLU A 174 16.97 -13.80 -0.66
C GLU A 174 16.42 -12.38 -0.90
N ARG A 175 15.10 -12.20 -1.06
CA ARG A 175 14.51 -10.86 -1.21
C ARG A 175 14.71 -9.99 0.03
N VAL A 176 14.64 -10.55 1.24
CA VAL A 176 14.95 -9.83 2.48
C VAL A 176 16.42 -9.37 2.50
N ASN A 177 17.36 -10.25 2.11
CA ASN A 177 18.78 -9.92 2.03
C ASN A 177 19.07 -8.85 0.98
N PHE A 178 18.40 -8.90 -0.17
CA PHE A 178 18.49 -7.85 -1.19
C PHE A 178 18.07 -6.50 -0.61
N VAL A 179 16.92 -6.45 0.07
CA VAL A 179 16.41 -5.24 0.71
C VAL A 179 17.37 -4.73 1.78
N ARG A 180 17.89 -5.60 2.65
CA ARG A 180 18.88 -5.25 3.68
C ARG A 180 20.12 -4.59 3.08
N LYS A 181 20.67 -5.20 2.03
CA LYS A 181 21.83 -4.64 1.32
C LYS A 181 21.53 -3.29 0.66
N ALA A 182 20.34 -3.14 0.07
CA ALA A 182 19.93 -1.92 -0.62
C ALA A 182 19.60 -0.76 0.35
N ALA A 183 19.12 -1.08 1.56
CA ALA A 183 18.80 -0.12 2.62
C ALA A 183 20.06 0.40 3.33
N GLY A 184 21.09 -0.45 3.48
CA GLY A 184 22.28 -0.10 4.24
C GLY A 184 21.91 0.22 5.70
N ASP A 185 22.42 1.32 6.22
CA ASP A 185 22.22 1.76 7.60
C ASP A 185 20.75 2.09 7.95
N ARG A 186 19.84 2.18 6.96
CA ARG A 186 18.39 2.36 7.19
C ARG A 186 17.66 1.09 7.63
N PHE A 187 18.29 -0.08 7.54
CA PHE A 187 17.58 -1.34 7.74
C PHE A 187 17.30 -1.65 9.22
N ASP A 188 18.20 -1.24 10.11
CA ASP A 188 18.11 -1.48 11.55
C ASP A 188 17.41 -0.32 12.27
#